data_AF-A0A8T6U192-F1
#
_entry.id   AF-A0A8T6U192-F1
#
_cell.length_a   1.000
_cell.length_b   1.000
_cell.length_c   1.000
_cell.angle_alpha   90.00
_cell.angle_beta   90.00
_cell.angle_gamma   90.00
#
_symmetry.space_group_name_H-M   'P 1'
#
loop_
_entity.id
_entity.type
_entity.pdbx_description
1 polymer ?
#
loop_
_entity_poly.entity_id
_entity_poly.type
_entity_poly.pdbx_seq_one_letter_code
_entity_poly.pdbx_strand_id
1 'polypeptide(L)' 'MYSLRVSDPVKAQQVISQSLDVSECHIKGEEVVVTLVNREDVPKVTAVLGGAGITMTEMKQLGTMEEVF' A
#
# COMPACT_ATOMS: atom_id res chain seq x y z
N MET A 1 -3.99 6.47 5.21
CA MET A 1 -3.93 5.02 4.94
C MET A 1 -4.38 4.80 3.51
N TYR A 2 -3.89 3.76 2.84
CA TYR A 2 -4.24 3.43 1.46
C TYR A 2 -4.54 1.93 1.36
N SER A 3 -5.53 1.56 0.55
CA SER A 3 -5.81 0.19 0.12
C SER A 3 -5.31 0.02 -1.30
N LEU A 4 -4.50 -0.99 -1.54
CA LEU A 4 -3.90 -1.29 -2.83
C LEU A 4 -4.40 -2.65 -3.32
N ARG A 5 -5.10 -2.69 -4.44
CA ARG A 5 -5.40 -3.96 -5.11
C ARG A 5 -4.28 -4.28 -6.09
N VAL A 6 -3.64 -5.43 -5.88
CA VAL A 6 -2.42 -5.83 -6.59
C VAL A 6 -2.51 -7.28 -7.05
N SER A 7 -1.75 -7.64 -8.07
CA SER A 7 -1.71 -9.01 -8.61
C SER A 7 -1.09 -10.03 -7.65
N ASP A 8 -0.24 -9.59 -6.73
CA ASP A 8 0.42 -10.44 -5.72
C ASP A 8 0.53 -9.68 -4.38
N PRO A 9 -0.44 -9.85 -3.47
CA PRO A 9 -0.49 -9.12 -2.20
C PRO A 9 0.69 -9.47 -1.26
N VAL A 10 1.16 -10.71 -1.29
CA VAL A 10 2.26 -11.17 -0.42
C VAL A 10 3.56 -10.52 -0.84
N LYS A 11 3.88 -10.59 -2.14
CA LYS A 11 5.08 -9.95 -2.68
C LYS A 11 5.01 -8.43 -2.55
N ALA A 12 3.85 -7.84 -2.76
CA ALA A 12 3.64 -6.39 -2.64
C ALA A 12 3.92 -5.90 -1.22
N GLN A 13 3.36 -6.59 -0.21
CA GLN A 13 3.59 -6.24 1.19
C GLN A 13 5.08 -6.29 1.56
N GLN A 14 5.80 -7.33 1.12
CA GLN A 14 7.24 -7.46 1.37
C GLN A 14 8.04 -6.32 0.71
N VAL A 15 7.78 -6.08 -0.58
CA VAL A 15 8.51 -5.07 -1.35
C VAL A 15 8.25 -3.66 -0.82
N ILE A 16 7.00 -3.34 -0.48
CA ILE A 16 6.64 -2.05 0.13
C ILE A 16 7.35 -1.88 1.48
N SER A 17 7.28 -2.88 2.36
CA SER A 17 7.88 -2.81 3.70
C SER A 17 9.41 -2.73 3.69
N GLN A 18 10.06 -3.20 2.62
CA GLN A 18 11.51 -3.13 2.45
C GLN A 18 11.98 -1.83 1.78
N SER A 19 11.13 -1.23 0.92
CA SER A 19 11.54 -0.14 0.04
C SER A 19 11.03 1.23 0.49
N LEU A 20 9.99 1.28 1.33
CA LEU A 20 9.35 2.51 1.77
C LEU A 20 9.27 2.58 3.29
N ASP A 21 9.26 3.81 3.81
CA ASP A 21 9.02 4.05 5.22
C ASP A 21 7.51 4.03 5.50
N VAL A 22 7.07 2.94 6.12
CA VAL A 22 5.65 2.65 6.39
C VAL A 22 5.44 2.45 7.87
N SER A 23 4.40 3.10 8.40
CA SER A 23 3.96 2.90 9.78
C SER A 23 3.23 1.56 9.94
N GLU A 24 2.51 1.11 8.91
CA GLU A 24 1.79 -0.16 8.91
C GLU A 24 1.67 -0.70 7.49
N CYS A 25 1.84 -2.01 7.30
CA CYS A 25 1.61 -2.68 6.02
C CYS A 25 1.10 -4.11 6.26
N HIS A 26 -0.15 -4.38 5.90
CA HIS A 26 -0.77 -5.69 6.09
C HIS A 26 -1.66 -6.08 4.91
N ILE A 27 -1.91 -7.38 4.78
CA ILE A 27 -2.74 -7.93 3.71
C ILE A 27 -4.16 -8.12 4.25
N LYS A 28 -5.16 -7.67 3.49
CA LYS A 28 -6.58 -7.82 3.78
C LYS A 28 -7.27 -8.43 2.56
N GLY A 29 -7.35 -9.75 2.52
CA GLY A 29 -7.88 -10.48 1.37
C GLY A 29 -6.98 -10.31 0.15
N GLU A 30 -7.52 -9.74 -0.94
CA GLU A 30 -6.78 -9.45 -2.18
C GLU A 30 -6.17 -8.04 -2.20
N GLU A 31 -6.28 -7.30 -1.11
CA GLU A 31 -5.76 -5.93 -0.98
C GLU A 31 -4.59 -5.86 0.00
N VAL A 32 -3.68 -4.93 -0.24
CA VAL A 32 -2.62 -4.55 0.68
C VAL A 32 -2.97 -3.19 1.26
N VAL A 33 -3.16 -3.14 2.58
CA VAL A 33 -3.41 -1.90 3.31
C VAL A 33 -2.07 -1.37 3.80
N VAL A 34 -1.75 -0.14 3.43
CA VAL A 34 -0.51 0.54 3.80
C VAL A 34 -0.77 1.91 4.41
N THR A 35 -0.07 2.19 5.49
CA THR A 35 0.01 3.51 6.11
C THR A 35 1.42 4.03 5.92
N LEU A 36 1.60 4.94 4.96
CA LEU A 36 2.87 5.62 4.72
C LEU A 36 3.15 6.61 5.85
N VAL A 37 4.41 6.71 6.29
CA VAL A 37 4.83 7.74 7.25
C VAL A 37 4.72 9.13 6.61
N ASN A 38 5.21 9.25 5.36
CA ASN A 38 5.16 10.49 4.59
C ASN A 38 4.20 10.36 3.41
N ARG A 39 3.25 11.29 3.28
CA ARG A 39 2.29 11.30 2.15
C ARG A 39 2.97 11.57 0.80
N GLU A 40 4.15 12.18 0.80
CA GLU A 40 4.94 12.42 -0.41
C GLU A 40 5.50 11.13 -1.03
N ASP A 41 5.49 10.01 -0.29
CA ASP A 41 5.94 8.71 -0.77
C ASP A 41 4.86 7.96 -1.58
N VAL A 42 3.64 8.49 -1.69
CA VAL A 42 2.55 7.89 -2.47
C VAL A 42 2.96 7.54 -3.90
N PRO A 43 3.59 8.43 -4.69
CA PRO A 43 4.03 8.09 -6.05
C PRO A 43 5.09 6.99 -6.09
N LYS A 44 5.89 6.85 -5.02
CA LYS A 44 6.93 5.82 -4.93
C LYS A 44 6.34 4.42 -4.78
N VAL A 45 5.15 4.28 -4.20
CA VAL A 45 4.43 3.00 -4.09
C VAL A 45 4.27 2.35 -5.47
N THR A 46 3.78 3.11 -6.45
CA THR A 46 3.58 2.58 -7.81
C THR A 46 4.91 2.22 -8.48
N ALA A 47 5.95 3.04 -8.29
CA ALA A 47 7.28 2.77 -8.85
C ALA A 47 7.90 1.49 -8.25
N VAL A 48 7.80 1.33 -6.94
CA VAL A 48 8.31 0.18 -6.19
C VAL A 48 7.60 -1.12 -6.62
N LEU A 49 6.26 -1.09 -6.71
CA LEU A 49 5.47 -2.23 -7.17
C LEU A 49 5.77 -2.58 -8.64
N GLY A 50 5.84 -1.56 -9.51
CA GLY A 50 6.18 -1.75 -10.92
C GLY A 50 7.57 -2.34 -11.13
N GLY A 51 8.58 -1.87 -10.38
CA GLY A 51 9.94 -2.42 -10.40
C GLY A 51 10.01 -3.89 -9.94
N ALA A 52 9.10 -4.32 -9.06
CA ALA A 52 8.97 -5.70 -8.63
C ALA A 52 8.12 -6.59 -9.56
N GLY A 53 7.62 -6.03 -10.66
CA GLY A 53 6.74 -6.72 -11.61
C GLY A 53 5.35 -7.00 -11.04
N ILE A 54 4.88 -6.18 -10.09
CA ILE A 54 3.57 -6.30 -9.47
C ILE A 54 2.63 -5.29 -10.12
N THR A 55 1.54 -5.78 -10.70
CA THR A 55 0.52 -4.93 -11.30
C THR A 55 -0.41 -4.44 -10.21
N MET A 56 -0.46 -3.13 -10.01
CA MET A 56 -1.48 -2.47 -9.17
C MET A 56 -2.68 -2.12 -10.04
N THR A 57 -3.84 -2.67 -9.71
CA THR A 57 -5.09 -2.43 -10.46
C THR A 57 -5.90 -1.29 -9.89
N GLU A 58 -5.80 -1.05 -8.58
CA GLU A 58 -6.52 0.02 -7.90
C GLU A 58 -5.74 0.52 -6.68
N MET A 59 -5.79 1.82 -6.43
CA MET A 59 -5.30 2.44 -5.20
C MET A 59 -6.39 3.36 -4.65
N LYS A 60 -6.83 3.08 -3.42
CA LYS A 60 -7.85 3.86 -2.70
C LYS A 60 -7.23 4.51 -1.48
N GLN A 61 -7.43 5.80 -1.31
CA GLN A 61 -7.14 6.43 -0.02
C GLN A 61 -8.23 6.02 0.97
N LEU A 62 -7.84 5.29 2.01
CA LEU A 62 -8.71 5.02 3.15
C LEU A 62 -8.65 6.27 4.03
N GLY A 63 -9.79 6.94 4.19
CA GLY A 63 -9.93 8.03 5.15
C GLY A 63 -9.48 7.58 6.53
N THR A 64 -8.93 8.49 7.33
CA THR A 64 -8.87 8.28 8.78
C THR A 64 -10.32 8.16 9.23
N MET A 65 -10.73 6.99 9.70
CA MET A 65 -12.00 6.83 10.39
C MET A 65 -11.87 7.64 11.67
N GLU A 66 -12.20 8.93 11.63
CA GLU A 66 -12.75 9.57 12.81
C GLU A 66 -14.05 8.81 13.06
N GLU A 67 -14.00 7.91 14.04
CA GLU A 67 -15.16 7.24 14.60
C GLU A 67 -16.22 8.29 14.93
N VAL A 68 -17.22 8.44 14.06
CA VAL A 68 -18.46 9.10 14.46
C VAL A 68 -19.27 8.05 15.18
N PHE A 69 -19.15 8.06 16.50
CA PHE A 69 -20.05 7.38 17.43
C PHE A 69 -21.51 7.81 17.23
#